data_AF-A0A973FIC9-F1
#
_entry.id   AF-A0A973FIC9-F1
#
_cell.length_a   1.000
_cell.length_b   1.000
_cell.length_c   1.000
_cell.angle_alpha   90.00
_cell.angle_beta   90.00
_cell.angle_gamma   90.00
#
_symmetry.space_group_name_H-M   'P 1'
#
loop_
_entity.id
_entity.type
_entity.pdbx_description
1 polymer ?
#
loop_
_entity_poly.entity_id
_entity_poly.type
_entity_poly.pdbx_seq_one_letter_code
_entity_poly.pdbx_strand_id
1 'polypeptide(L)' 'MKDLKIIECSNGEVTLIQDIKSVSIPSTIQEVIMARIDKLPEGAREILRTGSVIEREFSHELL' A
#
# COMPACT_ATOMS: atom_id res chain seq x y z
N MET A 1 -8.74 0.48 6.60
CA MET A 1 -7.26 0.42 6.55
C MET A 1 -6.59 1.58 7.29
N LYS A 2 -7.17 2.03 8.41
CA LYS A 2 -6.36 2.54 9.52
C LYS A 2 -5.90 1.30 10.32
N ASP A 3 -4.93 1.43 11.22
CA ASP A 3 -4.61 0.43 12.24
C ASP A 3 -3.55 -0.63 11.97
N LEU A 4 -2.55 -0.36 11.13
CA LEU A 4 -1.24 -0.99 11.37
C LEU A 4 -0.36 0.03 12.11
N LYS A 5 -0.62 0.15 13.42
CA LYS A 5 0.28 0.79 14.41
C LYS A 5 1.56 -0.05 14.53
N ILE A 6 2.36 -0.11 13.46
CA ILE A 6 3.61 -0.89 13.41
C ILE A 6 4.77 -0.07 13.99
N ILE A 7 4.69 1.25 13.80
CA ILE A 7 5.71 2.22 14.21
C ILE A 7 5.06 3.26 15.11
N GLU A 8 5.74 3.58 16.21
CA GLU A 8 5.43 4.71 17.07
C GLU A 8 6.52 5.76 16.90
N CYS A 9 6.12 6.99 16.64
CA CYS A 9 7.01 8.13 16.56
C CYS A 9 6.86 8.95 17.84
N SER A 10 7.84 8.84 18.74
CA SER A 10 7.84 9.55 20.03
C SER A 10 9.16 10.30 20.19
N ASN A 11 9.09 11.59 20.53
CA ASN A 11 10.26 12.42 20.82
C ASN A 11 11.35 12.47 19.73
N GLY A 12 10.97 12.31 18.45
CA GLY A 12 11.91 12.30 17.32
C GLY A 12 12.55 10.94 17.04
N GLU A 13 12.27 9.93 17.87
CA GLU A 13 12.69 8.55 17.63
C GLU A 13 11.51 7.74 17.06
N VAL A 14 11.83 6.85 16.11
CA VAL A 14 10.87 5.96 15.49
C VAL A 14 11.16 4.54 15.95
N THR A 15 10.24 3.97 16.71
CA THR A 15 10.40 2.63 17.29
C THR A 15 9.36 1.69 16.70
N LEU A 16 9.81 0.50 16.30
CA LEU A 16 8.94 -0.57 15.84
C LEU A 16 8.24 -1.18 17.07
N ILE A 17 6.92 -1.05 17.16
CA ILE A 17 6.14 -1.52 18.32
C ILE A 17 5.56 -2.93 18.14
N GLN A 18 5.71 -3.51 16.95
CA GLN A 18 5.23 -4.85 16.61
C GLN A 18 6.39 -5.71 16.10
N ASP A 19 6.41 -7.02 16.40
CA ASP A 19 7.48 -7.93 15.96
C ASP A 19 7.61 -7.91 14.42
N ILE A 20 8.81 -7.64 13.91
CA ILE A 20 9.05 -7.51 12.47
C ILE A 20 8.74 -8.78 11.68
N LYS A 21 8.81 -9.96 12.30
CA LYS A 21 8.44 -11.24 11.67
C LYS A 21 6.94 -11.41 11.51
N SER A 22 6.14 -10.63 12.25
CA SER A 22 4.67 -10.60 12.09
C SER A 22 4.22 -9.63 11.00
N VAL A 23 5.12 -8.78 10.48
CA VAL A 23 4.83 -7.83 9.41
C VAL A 23 5.18 -8.47 8.08
N SER A 24 4.15 -8.81 7.30
CA SER A 24 4.33 -9.27 5.92
C SER A 24 4.80 -8.09 5.06
N ILE A 25 6.10 -8.01 4.80
CA ILE A 25 6.67 -7.06 3.84
C ILE A 25 6.41 -7.63 2.43
N PRO A 26 5.72 -6.87 1.55
CA PRO A 26 5.54 -7.29 0.17
C PRO A 26 6.91 -7.48 -0.50
N SER A 27 7.09 -8.62 -1.15
CA SER A 27 8.32 -9.02 -1.81
C SER A 27 8.46 -8.41 -3.21
N THR A 28 7.37 -7.90 -3.77
CA THR A 28 7.33 -7.32 -5.12
C THR A 28 6.64 -5.97 -5.16
N ILE A 29 7.03 -5.15 -6.14
CA ILE A 29 6.35 -3.89 -6.46
C ILE A 29 4.87 -4.14 -6.78
N GLN A 30 4.55 -5.24 -7.47
CA GLN A 30 3.17 -5.60 -7.79
C GLN A 30 2.32 -5.79 -6.54
N GLU A 31 2.84 -6.44 -5.49
CA GLU A 31 2.13 -6.60 -4.22
C GLU A 31 1.92 -5.25 -3.51
N VAL A 32 2.90 -4.34 -3.57
CA VAL A 32 2.76 -2.97 -3.05
C VAL A 32 1.65 -2.22 -3.80
N ILE A 33 1.61 -2.33 -5.13
CA ILE A 33 0.59 -1.71 -5.98
C ILE A 33 -0.79 -2.31 -5.67
N MET A 34 -0.90 -3.63 -5.55
CA MET A 34 -2.15 -4.32 -5.23
C MET A 34 -2.69 -3.88 -3.86
N ALA A 35 -1.83 -3.77 -2.85
CA ALA A 35 -2.21 -3.29 -1.52
C ALA A 35 -2.72 -1.84 -1.50
N ARG A 36 -2.31 -1.01 -2.48
CA ARG A 36 -2.85 0.34 -2.68
C ARG A 36 -4.18 0.32 -3.44
N ILE A 37 -4.28 -0.50 -4.50
CA ILE A 37 -5.52 -0.68 -5.27
C ILE A 37 -6.66 -1.19 -4.38
N ASP A 38 -6.37 -2.09 -3.43
CA ASP A 38 -7.33 -2.63 -2.48
C ASP A 38 -7.93 -1.57 -1.53
N LYS A 39 -7.30 -0.41 -1.41
CA LYS A 39 -7.79 0.73 -0.61
C LYS A 39 -8.76 1.63 -1.37
N LEU A 40 -8.87 1.46 -2.68
CA LEU A 40 -9.70 2.30 -3.53
C LEU A 40 -11.16 1.83 -3.53
N PRO A 41 -12.13 2.76 -3.73
CA PRO A 41 -13.52 2.41 -3.98
C PRO A 41 -13.66 1.44 -5.18
N GLU A 42 -14.65 0.56 -5.13
CA GLU A 42 -14.81 -0.57 -6.06
C GLU A 42 -14.74 -0.17 -7.54
N GLY A 43 -15.41 0.92 -7.94
CA GLY A 43 -15.37 1.41 -9.32
C GLY A 43 -13.98 1.91 -9.77
N ALA A 44 -13.19 2.51 -8.88
CA ALA A 44 -11.83 2.94 -9.20
C ALA A 44 -10.86 1.74 -9.31
N ARG A 45 -11.05 0.73 -8.46
CA ARG A 45 -10.28 -0.52 -8.47
C ARG A 45 -10.45 -1.29 -9.77
N GLU A 46 -11.67 -1.39 -10.29
CA GLU A 46 -11.97 -2.11 -11.53
C GLU A 46 -11.38 -1.43 -12.77
N ILE A 47 -11.46 -0.09 -12.83
CA ILE A 47 -10.87 0.72 -13.91
C ILE A 47 -9.34 0.56 -13.92
N LEU A 48 -8.68 0.61 -12.77
CA LEU A 48 -7.22 0.48 -12.70
C LEU A 48 -6.76 -0.93 -13.06
N ARG A 49 -7.46 -1.97 -12.61
CA ARG A 49 -7.11 -3.35 -12.90
C ARG A 49 -7.22 -3.67 -14.40
N THR A 50 -8.24 -3.10 -15.04
CA THR A 50 -8.48 -3.26 -16.49
C THR A 50 -7.56 -2.35 -17.31
N GLY A 51 -7.38 -1.10 -16.88
CA GLY A 51 -6.54 -0.09 -17.54
C GLY A 51 -5.04 -0.39 -17.47
N SER A 52 -4.59 -1.16 -16.48
CA SER A 52 -3.19 -1.61 -16.38
C SER A 52 -2.75 -2.49 -17.55
N VAL A 53 -3.69 -3.20 -18.20
CA VAL A 53 -3.42 -4.03 -19.39
C VAL A 53 -3.15 -3.17 -20.63
N ILE A 54 -3.54 -1.89 -20.60
CA ILE A 54 -3.49 -0.98 -21.75
C ILE A 54 -2.18 -0.15 -21.77
N GLU A 55 -1.23 -0.41 -20.86
CA GLU A 55 0.05 0.29 -20.73
C GLU A 55 -0.08 1.83 -20.75
N ARG A 56 -0.42 2.41 -19.60
CA ARG A 56 -0.22 3.85 -19.40
C ARG A 56 0.02 4.13 -17.93
N GLU A 57 1.19 4.69 -17.63
CA GLU A 57 1.60 5.08 -16.28
C GLU A 57 0.47 5.82 -15.55
N PHE A 58 0.22 5.42 -14.30
CA PHE A 58 -0.72 6.11 -13.42
C PHE A 58 -0.04 7.33 -12.81
N SER A 59 -0.78 8.43 -12.68
CA SER A 59 -0.25 9.65 -12.08
C SER A 59 0.13 9.40 -10.61
N HIS A 60 1.12 10.17 -10.13
CA HIS A 60 1.62 10.05 -8.77
C HIS A 60 0.56 10.30 -7.68
N GLU A 61 -0.52 11.03 -8.00
CA GLU A 61 -1.65 11.28 -7.10
C GLU A 61 -2.51 10.02 -6.83
N LEU A 62 -2.40 8.98 -7.66
CA LEU A 62 -3.11 7.71 -7.51
C LEU A 62 -2.33 6.67 -6.68
N LEU A 63 -1.07 6.96 -6.31
CA LEU A 63 -0.16 6.10 -5.55
C LEU A 63 -0.14 6.46 -4.06
#